data_AF-A0A7W4HPI2-F1
#
_entry.id   AF-A0A7W4HPI2-F1
#
_cell.length_a   1.000
_cell.length_b   1.000
_cell.length_c   1.000
_cell.angle_alpha   90.00
_cell.angle_beta   90.00
_cell.angle_gamma   90.00
#
_symmetry.space_group_name_H-M   'P 1'
#
loop_
_entity.id
_entity.type
_entity.pdbx_description
1 polymer ?
#
loop_
_entity_poly.entity_id
_entity_poly.type
_entity_poly.pdbx_seq_one_letter_code
_entity_poly.pdbx_strand_id
1 'polypeptide(L)'
;MKRWYFYPFSLIYDLITTCRNWLYDKGLFKSTKFQTPIIGVGNLSVGGSGKSPMVMYLMGLLLDDYEAGVLSRGYGRKTQGYYMVNYDSNFRMVGDEAMQLFQRFKNRIAIGVCENRVVGAERLIEEAGLQVLVLDDSYQHRAIQAGFNILLTDYSDPYFSDYLLPAGNLRESRAGADRADIIMVTKCPKDLTEEKKFYFISKIKPKKHQKVFFSSIDYDEEITSTKVKMPVKMLDQYEVLLITGIANPFQLIKEVSKYTDKIKHLRFRDHYSF
;
A
#
# COMPACT_ATOMS: atom_id res chain seq x y z
N MET A 1 -7.70 -3.66 17.65
CA MET A 1 -8.59 -3.97 18.80
C MET A 1 -9.68 -4.88 18.26
N LYS A 2 -9.63 -6.19 18.56
CA LYS A 2 -10.52 -7.18 17.96
C LYS A 2 -11.92 -7.02 18.53
N ARG A 3 -12.94 -6.98 17.67
CA ARG A 3 -14.32 -6.66 18.06
C ARG A 3 -15.18 -7.92 18.02
N TRP A 4 -14.99 -8.78 19.00
CA TRP A 4 -15.52 -10.15 19.01
C TRP A 4 -17.05 -10.19 18.95
N TYR A 5 -17.74 -9.17 19.47
CA TYR A 5 -19.19 -9.02 19.38
C TYR A 5 -19.72 -8.95 17.93
N PHE A 6 -18.89 -8.55 16.96
CA PHE A 6 -19.28 -8.50 15.55
C PHE A 6 -18.89 -9.75 14.76
N TYR A 7 -18.46 -10.82 15.43
CA TYR A 7 -18.08 -12.07 14.78
C TYR A 7 -19.18 -12.67 13.90
N PRO A 8 -20.47 -12.70 14.32
CA PRO A 8 -21.54 -13.23 13.46
C PRO A 8 -21.67 -12.49 12.12
N PHE A 9 -21.51 -11.16 12.12
CA PHE A 9 -21.52 -10.35 10.90
C PHE A 9 -20.30 -10.64 10.00
N SER A 10 -19.19 -11.05 10.61
CA SER A 10 -17.98 -11.42 9.87
C SER A 10 -18.17 -12.71 9.07
N LEU A 11 -19.03 -13.63 9.52
CA LEU A 11 -19.38 -14.85 8.78
C LEU A 11 -20.19 -14.54 7.51
N ILE A 12 -21.14 -13.61 7.62
CA ILE A 12 -21.93 -13.14 6.46
C ILE A 12 -21.02 -12.44 5.46
N TYR A 13 -20.12 -11.58 5.95
CA TYR A 13 -19.12 -10.91 5.12
C TYR A 13 -18.16 -11.91 4.45
N ASP A 14 -17.72 -12.94 5.17
CA ASP A 14 -16.91 -14.03 4.59
C ASP A 14 -17.63 -14.74 3.46
N LEU A 15 -18.90 -15.10 3.68
CA LEU A 15 -19.70 -15.78 2.67
C LEU A 15 -19.82 -14.95 1.38
N ILE A 16 -20.09 -13.66 1.51
CA ILE A 16 -20.20 -12.74 0.37
C ILE A 16 -18.86 -12.63 -0.37
N THR A 17 -17.77 -12.40 0.36
CA THR A 17 -16.44 -12.22 -0.25
C THR A 17 -15.90 -13.52 -0.86
N THR A 18 -16.12 -14.66 -0.21
CA THR A 18 -15.76 -15.99 -0.70
C THR A 18 -16.58 -16.36 -1.95
N CYS A 19 -17.89 -16.14 -1.95
CA CYS A 19 -18.73 -16.35 -3.13
C CYS A 19 -18.26 -15.49 -4.31
N ARG A 20 -18.05 -14.19 -4.09
CA ARG A 20 -17.50 -13.29 -5.11
C ARG A 20 -16.16 -13.79 -5.65
N ASN A 21 -15.25 -14.21 -4.77
CA ASN A 21 -13.93 -14.71 -5.18
C ASN A 21 -14.06 -15.99 -6.02
N TRP A 22 -14.91 -16.92 -5.60
CA TRP A 22 -15.21 -18.13 -6.36
C TRP A 22 -15.78 -17.84 -7.75
N LEU A 23 -16.66 -16.84 -7.89
CA LEU A 23 -17.19 -16.42 -9.19
C LEU A 23 -16.09 -15.91 -10.15
N TYR A 24 -15.10 -15.19 -9.62
CA TYR A 24 -13.91 -14.82 -10.41
C TYR A 24 -13.03 -16.04 -10.73
N ASP A 25 -12.82 -16.96 -9.79
CA ASP A 25 -12.03 -18.18 -10.00
C ASP A 25 -12.64 -19.09 -11.07
N LYS A 26 -13.98 -19.12 -11.16
CA LYS A 26 -14.73 -19.85 -12.19
C LYS A 26 -14.88 -19.11 -13.52
N GLY A 27 -14.39 -17.87 -13.61
CA GLY A 27 -14.51 -17.04 -14.82
C GLY A 27 -15.93 -16.54 -15.11
N LEU A 28 -16.86 -16.64 -14.14
CA LEU A 28 -18.22 -16.12 -14.28
C LEU A 28 -18.25 -14.59 -14.22
N PHE A 29 -17.34 -14.00 -13.44
CA PHE A 29 -17.09 -12.56 -13.47
C PHE A 29 -15.95 -12.24 -14.43
N LYS A 30 -16.17 -11.23 -15.29
CA LYS A 30 -15.21 -10.78 -16.29
C LYS A 30 -13.94 -10.27 -15.61
N SER A 31 -12.81 -10.85 -15.99
CA SER A 31 -11.48 -10.33 -15.69
C SER A 31 -10.78 -9.98 -17.00
N THR A 32 -10.19 -8.78 -17.06
CA THR A 32 -9.56 -8.26 -18.26
C THR A 32 -8.05 -8.48 -18.16
N LYS A 33 -7.48 -9.10 -19.19
CA LYS A 33 -6.05 -9.30 -19.35
C LYS A 33 -5.50 -8.27 -20.33
N PHE A 34 -4.37 -7.67 -20.00
CA PHE A 34 -3.65 -6.74 -20.85
C PHE A 34 -2.41 -7.41 -21.44
N GLN A 35 -1.95 -6.95 -22.60
CA GLN A 35 -0.68 -7.41 -23.18
C GLN A 35 0.50 -6.85 -22.40
N THR A 36 0.41 -5.59 -21.97
CA THR A 36 1.37 -4.96 -21.05
C THR A 36 1.41 -5.71 -19.71
N PRO A 37 2.59 -6.12 -19.23
CA PRO A 37 2.77 -6.69 -17.90
C PRO A 37 2.18 -5.80 -16.80
N ILE A 38 1.36 -6.41 -15.94
CA ILE A 38 0.74 -5.74 -14.79
C ILE A 38 1.22 -6.37 -13.49
N ILE A 39 1.75 -5.53 -12.60
CA ILE A 39 2.13 -5.90 -11.23
C ILE A 39 1.07 -5.34 -10.27
N GLY A 40 0.37 -6.23 -9.57
CA GLY A 40 -0.58 -5.85 -8.54
C GLY A 40 0.11 -5.71 -7.19
N VAL A 41 -0.05 -4.56 -6.52
CA VAL A 41 0.38 -4.36 -5.13
C VAL A 41 -0.85 -4.18 -4.25
N GLY A 42 -0.92 -4.89 -3.14
CA GLY A 42 -1.97 -4.64 -2.18
C GLY A 42 -1.86 -5.49 -0.92
N ASN A 43 -2.90 -5.45 -0.10
CA ASN A 43 -2.96 -6.17 1.16
C ASN A 43 -4.34 -6.76 1.42
N LEU A 44 -4.42 -7.70 2.35
CA LEU A 44 -5.69 -8.30 2.76
C LEU A 44 -6.45 -7.47 3.80
N SER A 45 -5.83 -6.47 4.43
CA SER A 45 -6.39 -5.76 5.59
C SER A 45 -6.77 -4.31 5.29
N VAL A 46 -7.74 -3.74 6.01
CA VAL A 46 -7.96 -2.29 6.06
C VAL A 46 -6.94 -1.65 6.99
N GLY A 47 -5.86 -1.13 6.42
CA GLY A 47 -4.78 -0.51 7.19
C GLY A 47 -3.55 -0.22 6.36
N GLY A 48 -2.66 0.62 6.89
CA GLY A 48 -1.42 0.98 6.22
C GLY A 48 -0.39 -0.14 6.29
N SER A 49 -0.33 -1.01 5.28
CA SER A 49 0.62 -2.13 5.19
C SER A 49 1.92 -1.80 4.44
N GLY A 50 2.26 -0.50 4.30
CA GLY A 50 3.45 -0.08 3.54
C GLY A 50 3.31 -0.13 2.02
N LYS A 51 2.07 -0.01 1.49
CA LYS A 51 1.80 0.01 0.03
C LYS A 51 2.53 1.13 -0.70
N SER A 52 2.36 2.38 -0.26
CA SER A 52 2.96 3.53 -0.94
C SER A 52 4.50 3.44 -1.01
N PRO A 53 5.21 3.08 0.08
CA PRO A 53 6.65 2.78 0.01
C PRO A 53 7.01 1.65 -0.96
N MET A 54 6.23 0.56 -0.99
CA MET A 54 6.45 -0.54 -1.94
C MET A 54 6.28 -0.09 -3.39
N VAL A 55 5.20 0.63 -3.70
CA VAL A 55 4.95 1.13 -5.06
C VAL A 55 6.08 2.08 -5.48
N MET A 56 6.53 2.97 -4.59
CA MET A 56 7.69 3.83 -4.86
C MET A 56 8.98 3.03 -5.09
N TYR A 57 9.22 1.98 -4.31
CA TYR A 57 10.38 1.11 -4.50
C TYR A 57 10.35 0.41 -5.87
N LEU A 58 9.21 -0.16 -6.25
CA LEU A 58 9.04 -0.81 -7.56
C LEU A 58 9.23 0.17 -8.71
N MET A 59 8.68 1.39 -8.61
CA MET A 59 8.91 2.42 -9.62
C MET A 59 10.39 2.75 -9.75
N GLY A 60 11.11 2.90 -8.63
CA GLY A 60 12.56 3.12 -8.64
C GLY A 60 13.35 1.99 -9.29
N LEU A 61 12.88 0.74 -9.23
CA LEU A 61 13.52 -0.39 -9.91
C LEU A 61 13.20 -0.49 -11.39
N LEU A 62 12.03 0.01 -11.82
CA LEU A 62 11.53 -0.21 -13.17
C LEU A 62 11.80 0.96 -14.11
N LEU A 63 11.85 2.19 -13.59
CA LEU A 63 11.84 3.40 -14.41
C LEU A 63 13.11 3.61 -15.25
N ASP A 64 14.22 2.95 -14.92
CA ASP A 64 15.47 3.08 -15.69
C ASP A 64 15.49 2.15 -16.91
N ASP A 65 14.70 1.07 -16.89
CA ASP A 65 14.68 0.02 -17.93
C ASP A 65 13.38 0.01 -18.75
N TYR A 66 12.29 0.59 -18.21
CA TYR A 66 10.96 0.50 -18.79
C TYR A 66 10.16 1.80 -18.69
N GLU A 67 9.33 2.05 -19.69
CA GLU A 67 8.23 3.02 -19.60
C GLU A 67 7.18 2.51 -18.59
N ALA A 68 7.36 2.94 -17.34
CA ALA A 68 6.59 2.47 -16.20
C ALA A 68 5.52 3.47 -15.77
N GLY A 69 4.39 2.93 -15.29
CA GLY A 69 3.35 3.76 -14.70
C GLY A 69 2.66 3.13 -13.50
N VAL A 70 1.95 3.98 -12.75
CA VAL A 70 1.14 3.60 -11.59
C VAL A 70 -0.30 3.99 -11.81
N LEU A 71 -1.23 3.06 -11.57
CA LEU A 71 -2.65 3.35 -11.50
C LEU A 71 -3.15 3.20 -10.06
N SER A 72 -3.55 4.31 -9.44
CA SER A 72 -4.14 4.35 -8.10
C SER A 72 -5.61 4.79 -8.12
N ARG A 73 -6.34 4.65 -7.00
CA ARG A 73 -7.79 4.93 -6.91
C ARG A 73 -8.05 6.41 -6.87
N GLY A 74 -7.07 7.16 -6.35
CA GLY A 74 -7.25 8.54 -5.98
C GLY A 74 -8.26 8.66 -4.85
N TYR A 75 -8.05 7.91 -3.77
CA TYR A 75 -8.92 7.99 -2.59
C TYR A 75 -9.00 9.44 -2.08
N GLY A 76 -10.21 9.90 -1.76
CA GLY A 76 -10.45 11.26 -1.27
C GLY A 76 -10.37 12.38 -2.32
N ARG A 77 -10.13 12.06 -3.59
CA ARG A 77 -10.11 13.08 -4.66
C ARG A 77 -11.52 13.59 -5.01
N LYS A 78 -11.57 14.76 -5.65
CA LYS A 78 -12.79 15.41 -6.16
C LYS A 78 -13.09 15.12 -7.63
N THR A 79 -12.09 14.78 -8.43
CA THR A 79 -12.32 14.37 -9.83
C THR A 79 -12.92 12.97 -9.87
N GLN A 80 -13.56 12.63 -10.99
CA GLN A 80 -14.15 11.32 -11.22
C GLN A 80 -13.66 10.76 -12.55
N GLY A 81 -13.68 9.43 -12.68
CA GLY A 81 -13.25 8.77 -13.92
C GLY A 81 -11.73 8.81 -14.09
N TYR A 82 -11.26 8.59 -15.31
CA TYR A 82 -9.83 8.59 -15.56
C TYR A 82 -9.25 10.01 -15.55
N TYR A 83 -8.13 10.18 -14.85
CA TYR A 83 -7.34 11.40 -14.87
C TYR A 83 -5.85 11.06 -14.77
N MET A 84 -5.04 11.61 -15.69
CA MET A 84 -3.59 11.49 -15.66
C MET A 84 -2.98 12.66 -14.89
N VAL A 85 -2.14 12.36 -13.89
CA VAL A 85 -1.50 13.38 -13.05
C VAL A 85 -0.47 14.16 -13.85
N ASN A 86 -0.46 15.48 -13.68
CA ASN A 86 0.41 16.44 -14.36
C ASN A 86 0.82 17.58 -13.41
N TYR A 87 1.57 18.57 -13.93
CA TYR A 87 2.07 19.71 -13.11
C TYR A 87 0.98 20.62 -12.54
N ASP A 88 -0.20 20.67 -13.16
CA ASP A 88 -1.35 21.46 -12.68
C ASP A 88 -2.19 20.69 -11.64
N SER A 89 -1.86 19.41 -11.42
CA SER A 89 -2.59 18.55 -10.51
C SER A 89 -2.29 18.89 -9.05
N ASN A 90 -3.30 18.76 -8.21
CA ASN A 90 -3.18 18.90 -6.76
C ASN A 90 -3.87 17.75 -6.03
N PHE A 91 -3.67 17.66 -4.71
CA PHE A 91 -4.18 16.55 -3.90
C PHE A 91 -5.71 16.45 -3.92
N ARG A 92 -6.42 17.58 -4.08
CA ARG A 92 -7.89 17.55 -4.22
C ARG A 92 -8.31 16.96 -5.55
N MET A 93 -7.48 17.06 -6.59
CA MET A 93 -7.80 16.53 -7.91
C MET A 93 -7.48 15.04 -8.03
N VAL A 94 -6.37 14.57 -7.45
CA VAL A 94 -5.85 13.22 -7.71
C VAL A 94 -5.68 12.37 -6.43
N GLY A 95 -5.83 12.97 -5.26
CA GLY A 95 -5.58 12.33 -3.97
C GLY A 95 -4.13 12.47 -3.51
N ASP A 96 -3.91 12.28 -2.21
CA ASP A 96 -2.61 12.51 -1.57
C ASP A 96 -1.54 11.53 -2.07
N GLU A 97 -1.88 10.25 -2.23
CA GLU A 97 -0.95 9.19 -2.64
C GLU A 97 -0.44 9.42 -4.07
N ALA A 98 -1.31 9.80 -4.99
CA ALA A 98 -0.93 10.10 -6.36
C ALA A 98 -0.05 11.36 -6.44
N MET A 99 -0.35 12.38 -5.62
CA MET A 99 0.51 13.56 -5.50
C MET A 99 1.87 13.24 -4.89
N GLN A 100 1.94 12.33 -3.92
CA GLN A 100 3.20 11.89 -3.33
C GLN A 100 4.10 11.22 -4.37
N LEU A 101 3.54 10.33 -5.20
CA LEU A 101 4.26 9.72 -6.31
C LEU A 101 4.74 10.77 -7.32
N PHE A 102 3.87 11.72 -7.69
CA PHE A 102 4.23 12.78 -8.64
C PHE A 102 5.30 13.74 -8.08
N GLN A 103 5.28 14.04 -6.78
CA GLN A 103 6.33 14.83 -6.14
C GLN A 103 7.69 14.16 -6.22
N ARG A 104 7.74 12.83 -6.06
CA ARG A 104 8.97 12.05 -6.10
C ARG A 104 9.51 11.83 -7.51
N PHE A 105 8.66 11.44 -8.45
CA PHE A 105 9.08 11.00 -9.77
C PHE A 105 8.78 12.01 -10.88
N LYS A 106 7.92 13.00 -10.65
CA LYS A 106 7.48 13.97 -11.66
C LYS A 106 7.00 13.25 -12.92
N ASN A 107 7.43 13.70 -14.08
CA ASN A 107 7.13 13.12 -15.39
C ASN A 107 8.02 11.93 -15.77
N ARG A 108 8.85 11.40 -14.86
CA ARG A 108 9.66 10.19 -15.13
C ARG A 108 8.85 8.91 -15.15
N ILE A 109 7.63 8.93 -14.61
CA ILE A 109 6.69 7.81 -14.66
C ILE A 109 5.29 8.35 -14.96
N ALA A 110 4.46 7.56 -15.63
CA ALA A 110 3.06 7.92 -15.81
C ALA A 110 2.24 7.59 -14.55
N ILE A 111 1.40 8.52 -14.10
CA ILE A 111 0.56 8.30 -12.91
C ILE A 111 -0.89 8.56 -13.30
N GLY A 112 -1.73 7.55 -13.14
CA GLY A 112 -3.16 7.63 -13.41
C GLY A 112 -3.97 7.41 -12.14
N VAL A 113 -5.15 8.04 -12.09
CA VAL A 113 -6.17 7.80 -11.07
C VAL A 113 -7.53 7.51 -11.72
N CYS A 114 -8.15 6.39 -11.33
CA CYS A 114 -9.44 5.97 -11.89
C CYS A 114 -10.15 4.94 -11.00
N GLU A 115 -11.42 5.15 -10.64
CA GLU A 115 -12.19 4.17 -9.86
C GLU A 115 -12.38 2.85 -10.62
N ASN A 116 -12.64 2.93 -11.93
CA ASN A 116 -12.68 1.77 -12.79
C ASN A 116 -11.27 1.45 -13.29
N ARG A 117 -10.60 0.49 -12.64
CA ARG A 117 -9.21 0.16 -13.01
C ARG A 117 -9.07 -0.31 -14.45
N VAL A 118 -10.05 -1.02 -15.00
CA VAL A 118 -9.92 -1.60 -16.34
C VAL A 118 -9.79 -0.45 -17.34
N VAL A 119 -10.72 0.51 -17.28
CA VAL A 119 -10.68 1.73 -18.10
C VAL A 119 -9.42 2.55 -17.81
N GLY A 120 -9.05 2.70 -16.53
CA GLY A 120 -7.86 3.46 -16.18
C GLY A 120 -6.55 2.82 -16.66
N ALA A 121 -6.46 1.49 -16.67
CA ALA A 121 -5.31 0.76 -17.15
C ALA A 121 -5.22 0.85 -18.66
N GLU A 122 -6.32 0.61 -19.37
CA GLU A 122 -6.41 0.74 -20.83
C GLU A 122 -5.94 2.12 -21.29
N ARG A 123 -6.53 3.19 -20.75
CA ARG A 123 -6.17 4.56 -21.09
C ARG A 123 -4.73 4.92 -20.73
N LEU A 124 -4.27 4.57 -19.52
CA LEU A 124 -2.92 4.91 -19.09
C LEU A 124 -1.86 4.18 -19.93
N ILE A 125 -2.09 2.91 -20.26
CA ILE A 125 -1.19 2.12 -21.10
C ILE A 125 -1.10 2.73 -22.51
N GLU A 126 -2.25 3.06 -23.11
CA GLU A 126 -2.31 3.63 -24.45
C GLU A 126 -1.74 5.05 -24.52
N GLU A 127 -2.20 5.95 -23.65
CA GLU A 127 -1.82 7.37 -23.67
C GLU A 127 -0.33 7.59 -23.33
N ALA A 128 0.25 6.75 -22.47
CA ALA A 128 1.66 6.87 -22.05
C ALA A 128 2.60 5.82 -22.68
N GLY A 129 2.10 4.91 -23.52
CA GLY A 129 2.90 3.88 -24.16
C GLY A 129 3.58 2.91 -23.17
N LEU A 130 2.88 2.54 -22.09
CA LEU A 130 3.51 1.80 -20.98
C LEU A 130 3.97 0.39 -21.36
N GLN A 131 5.18 0.07 -20.95
CA GLN A 131 5.77 -1.26 -20.99
C GLN A 131 5.50 -2.06 -19.70
N VAL A 132 5.26 -1.37 -18.57
CA VAL A 132 4.86 -2.01 -17.32
C VAL A 132 3.91 -1.12 -16.51
N LEU A 133 2.85 -1.72 -15.96
CA LEU A 133 1.89 -1.03 -15.12
C LEU A 133 1.88 -1.62 -13.71
N VAL A 134 2.05 -0.76 -12.70
CA VAL A 134 1.82 -1.12 -11.29
C VAL A 134 0.44 -0.65 -10.86
N LEU A 135 -0.37 -1.58 -10.33
CA LEU A 135 -1.66 -1.25 -9.74
C LEU A 135 -1.53 -1.09 -8.23
N ASP A 136 -1.89 0.08 -7.74
CA ASP A 136 -1.93 0.37 -6.31
C ASP A 136 -3.29 -0.02 -5.69
N ASP A 137 -3.20 -0.65 -4.53
CA ASP A 137 -4.29 -1.29 -3.78
C ASP A 137 -5.20 -2.19 -4.63
N SER A 138 -4.60 -3.07 -5.44
CA SER A 138 -5.34 -3.85 -6.44
C SER A 138 -5.74 -5.25 -5.99
N TYR A 139 -5.40 -5.67 -4.78
CA TYR A 139 -5.51 -7.08 -4.38
C TYR A 139 -6.95 -7.62 -4.42
N GLN A 140 -7.93 -6.77 -4.09
CA GLN A 140 -9.36 -7.09 -4.21
C GLN A 140 -9.92 -6.79 -5.60
N HIS A 141 -9.18 -6.07 -6.46
CA HIS A 141 -9.63 -5.65 -7.78
C HIS A 141 -9.43 -6.73 -8.85
N ARG A 142 -10.19 -7.81 -8.73
CA ARG A 142 -10.09 -9.01 -9.58
C ARG A 142 -10.59 -8.83 -11.03
N ALA A 143 -11.15 -7.66 -11.36
CA ALA A 143 -11.56 -7.34 -12.72
C ALA A 143 -10.36 -7.08 -13.67
N ILE A 144 -9.16 -6.93 -13.13
CA ILE A 144 -7.90 -7.00 -13.90
C ILE A 144 -7.15 -8.26 -13.47
N GLN A 145 -6.66 -8.99 -14.46
CA GLN A 145 -5.73 -10.09 -14.25
C GLN A 145 -4.30 -9.54 -14.21
N ALA A 146 -3.79 -9.25 -13.00
CA ALA A 146 -2.38 -8.97 -12.83
C ALA A 146 -1.54 -10.20 -13.15
N GLY A 147 -0.44 -10.02 -13.88
CA GLY A 147 0.51 -11.08 -14.21
C GLY A 147 1.44 -11.45 -13.06
N PHE A 148 1.58 -10.54 -12.08
CA PHE A 148 2.39 -10.74 -10.89
C PHE A 148 1.78 -10.00 -9.70
N ASN A 149 1.58 -10.65 -8.57
CA ASN A 149 0.95 -10.07 -7.38
C ASN A 149 1.89 -10.05 -6.17
N ILE A 150 2.02 -8.87 -5.57
CA ILE A 150 2.76 -8.64 -4.33
C ILE A 150 1.76 -8.35 -3.22
N LEU A 151 1.64 -9.30 -2.28
CA LEU A 151 0.84 -9.15 -1.08
C LEU A 151 1.68 -8.58 0.05
N LEU A 152 1.23 -7.48 0.64
CA LEU A 152 1.85 -6.88 1.82
C LEU A 152 1.14 -7.30 3.10
N THR A 153 1.93 -7.56 4.14
CA THR A 153 1.45 -7.78 5.50
C THR A 153 2.30 -7.00 6.49
N ASP A 154 1.69 -6.37 7.48
CA ASP A 154 2.43 -5.67 8.54
C ASP A 154 3.01 -6.70 9.52
N TYR A 155 4.27 -6.52 9.93
CA TYR A 155 4.90 -7.36 10.94
C TYR A 155 4.14 -7.37 12.28
N SER A 156 3.58 -6.23 12.68
CA SER A 156 2.91 -6.08 13.98
C SER A 156 1.46 -6.56 13.97
N ASP A 157 0.83 -6.59 12.79
CA ASP A 157 -0.56 -7.05 12.60
C ASP A 157 -0.68 -7.92 11.34
N PRO A 158 -0.10 -9.14 11.37
CA PRO A 158 -0.05 -9.97 10.18
C PRO A 158 -1.41 -10.59 9.84
N TYR A 159 -1.71 -10.69 8.54
CA TYR A 159 -3.02 -11.17 8.07
C TYR A 159 -3.39 -12.56 8.61
N PHE A 160 -2.41 -13.43 8.85
CA PHE A 160 -2.63 -14.78 9.36
C PHE A 160 -3.13 -14.81 10.81
N SER A 161 -3.03 -13.69 11.53
CA SER A 161 -3.46 -13.53 12.93
C SER A 161 -4.73 -12.68 13.10
N ASP A 162 -5.22 -12.09 12.00
CA ASP A 162 -6.35 -11.19 11.97
C ASP A 162 -7.64 -11.87 11.49
N TYR A 163 -8.78 -11.23 11.68
CA TYR A 163 -10.11 -11.72 11.34
C TYR A 163 -10.77 -10.84 10.28
N LEU A 164 -11.79 -11.38 9.64
CA LEU A 164 -12.62 -10.64 8.70
C LEU A 164 -13.34 -9.47 9.34
N LEU A 165 -13.56 -8.44 8.53
CA LEU A 165 -14.46 -7.34 8.89
C LEU A 165 -15.87 -7.89 9.22
N PRO A 166 -16.56 -7.33 10.23
CA PRO A 166 -16.13 -6.23 11.11
C PRO A 166 -15.40 -6.67 12.40
N ALA A 167 -15.17 -7.97 12.65
CA ALA A 167 -14.52 -8.45 13.87
C ALA A 167 -13.00 -8.18 13.90
N GLY A 168 -12.35 -8.21 12.74
CA GLY A 168 -10.96 -7.78 12.53
C GLY A 168 -10.87 -6.78 11.37
N ASN A 169 -9.72 -6.73 10.69
CA ASN A 169 -9.48 -5.79 9.60
C ASN A 169 -9.38 -6.46 8.22
N LEU A 170 -9.48 -7.79 8.10
CA LEU A 170 -9.38 -8.45 6.80
C LEU A 170 -10.58 -8.13 5.90
N ARG A 171 -10.28 -7.74 4.64
CA ARG A 171 -11.22 -7.46 3.55
C ARG A 171 -11.73 -8.71 2.84
N GLU A 172 -11.01 -9.81 2.97
CA GLU A 172 -11.37 -11.13 2.47
C GLU A 172 -10.62 -12.20 3.28
N SER A 173 -11.01 -13.46 3.13
CA SER A 173 -10.41 -14.55 3.90
C SER A 173 -8.90 -14.68 3.65
N ARG A 174 -8.19 -15.32 4.58
CA ARG A 174 -6.74 -15.53 4.49
C ARG A 174 -6.33 -16.35 3.26
N ALA A 175 -7.25 -17.16 2.72
CA ALA A 175 -7.06 -17.89 1.48
C ALA A 175 -6.82 -16.96 0.29
N GLY A 176 -7.21 -15.68 0.38
CA GLY A 176 -6.86 -14.68 -0.63
C GLY A 176 -5.35 -14.59 -0.88
N ALA A 177 -4.51 -14.87 0.13
CA ALA A 177 -3.06 -14.86 0.02
C ALA A 177 -2.51 -15.83 -1.02
N ASP A 178 -3.28 -16.87 -1.39
CA ASP A 178 -2.93 -17.86 -2.40
C ASP A 178 -2.71 -17.28 -3.80
N ARG A 179 -3.19 -16.06 -4.05
CA ARG A 179 -3.06 -15.37 -5.34
C ARG A 179 -1.76 -14.57 -5.46
N ALA A 180 -1.00 -14.42 -4.37
CA ALA A 180 0.25 -13.68 -4.38
C ALA A 180 1.37 -14.52 -4.99
N ASP A 181 2.29 -13.88 -5.70
CA ASP A 181 3.57 -14.47 -6.09
C ASP A 181 4.65 -14.13 -5.05
N ILE A 182 4.56 -12.94 -4.47
CA ILE A 182 5.39 -12.49 -3.35
C ILE A 182 4.49 -12.13 -2.17
N ILE A 183 4.87 -12.59 -0.98
CA ILE A 183 4.35 -12.12 0.29
C ILE A 183 5.44 -11.33 0.98
N MET A 184 5.26 -10.02 1.12
CA MET A 184 6.19 -9.16 1.83
C MET A 184 5.69 -8.83 3.23
N VAL A 185 6.46 -9.25 4.23
CA VAL A 185 6.31 -8.81 5.62
C VAL A 185 7.01 -7.47 5.77
N THR A 186 6.22 -6.43 5.98
CA THR A 186 6.65 -5.03 6.03
C THR A 186 6.80 -4.52 7.45
N LYS A 187 7.56 -3.42 7.63
CA LYS A 187 7.79 -2.76 8.92
C LYS A 187 8.40 -3.68 9.97
N CYS A 188 9.24 -4.61 9.52
CA CYS A 188 10.03 -5.44 10.39
C CYS A 188 10.97 -4.58 11.24
N PRO A 189 11.26 -4.98 12.48
CA PRO A 189 12.39 -4.45 13.25
C PRO A 189 13.69 -4.59 12.44
N LYS A 190 14.62 -3.65 12.61
CA LYS A 190 15.94 -3.70 11.93
C LYS A 190 16.76 -4.93 12.37
N ASP A 191 16.55 -5.38 13.59
CA ASP A 191 17.19 -6.50 14.27
C ASP A 191 16.37 -7.80 14.19
N LEU A 192 15.57 -7.99 13.13
CA LEU A 192 14.73 -9.18 12.97
C LEU A 192 15.57 -10.47 12.89
N THR A 193 15.43 -11.33 13.90
CA THR A 193 16.14 -12.62 13.98
C THR A 193 15.63 -13.65 12.97
N GLU A 194 16.49 -14.61 12.61
CA GLU A 194 16.11 -15.74 11.75
C GLU A 194 14.98 -16.57 12.37
N GLU A 195 14.99 -16.79 13.69
CA GLU A 195 13.92 -17.49 14.40
C GLU A 195 12.55 -16.82 14.16
N LYS A 196 12.49 -15.49 14.20
CA LYS A 196 11.26 -14.75 13.90
C LYS A 196 10.88 -14.86 12.43
N LYS A 197 11.84 -14.81 11.50
CA LYS A 197 11.55 -15.05 10.07
C LYS A 197 10.96 -16.45 9.85
N PHE A 198 11.55 -17.48 10.45
CA PHE A 198 11.03 -18.85 10.39
C PHE A 198 9.63 -18.95 10.99
N TYR A 199 9.37 -18.30 12.13
CA TYR A 199 8.04 -18.22 12.71
C TYR A 199 7.03 -17.65 11.71
N PHE A 200 7.32 -16.50 11.09
CA PHE A 200 6.43 -15.90 10.09
C PHE A 200 6.19 -16.82 8.90
N ILE A 201 7.25 -17.41 8.32
CA ILE A 201 7.14 -18.34 7.19
C ILE A 201 6.27 -19.55 7.57
N SER A 202 6.43 -20.09 8.79
CA SER A 202 5.63 -21.23 9.27
C SER A 202 4.14 -20.90 9.45
N LYS A 203 3.80 -19.63 9.73
CA LYS A 203 2.42 -19.15 9.87
C LYS A 203 1.81 -18.77 8.53
N ILE A 204 2.60 -18.18 7.64
CA ILE A 204 2.21 -17.82 6.26
C ILE A 204 1.92 -19.09 5.46
N LYS A 205 2.75 -20.15 5.62
CA LYS A 205 2.68 -21.40 4.87
C LYS A 205 2.65 -21.15 3.35
N PRO A 206 3.70 -20.49 2.79
CA PRO A 206 3.71 -20.11 1.39
C PRO A 206 3.59 -21.33 0.48
N LYS A 207 2.85 -21.20 -0.62
CA LYS A 207 2.81 -22.21 -1.69
C LYS A 207 4.17 -22.29 -2.39
N LYS A 208 4.40 -23.38 -3.14
CA LYS A 208 5.68 -23.62 -3.84
C LYS A 208 6.14 -22.48 -4.76
N HIS A 209 5.21 -21.76 -5.39
CA HIS A 209 5.53 -20.63 -6.27
C HIS A 209 5.76 -19.31 -5.50
N GLN A 210 5.34 -19.25 -4.24
CA GLN A 210 5.34 -18.03 -3.45
C GLN A 210 6.69 -17.81 -2.78
N LYS A 211 7.17 -16.58 -2.84
CA LYS A 211 8.35 -16.15 -2.08
C LYS A 211 7.95 -15.23 -0.94
N VAL A 212 8.60 -15.41 0.21
CA VAL A 212 8.39 -14.56 1.38
C VAL A 212 9.62 -13.67 1.57
N PHE A 213 9.39 -12.36 1.64
CA PHE A 213 10.44 -11.38 1.91
C PHE A 213 10.08 -10.53 3.14
N PHE A 214 11.10 -9.92 3.74
CA PHE A 214 10.98 -9.08 4.92
C PHE A 214 11.59 -7.71 4.61
N SER A 215 10.89 -6.64 4.97
CA SER A 215 11.37 -5.27 4.81
C SER A 215 11.20 -4.47 6.10
N SER A 216 12.17 -3.62 6.39
CA SER A 216 12.13 -2.63 7.47
C SER A 216 11.91 -1.23 6.90
N ILE A 217 11.52 -0.30 7.76
CA ILE A 217 11.53 1.12 7.42
C ILE A 217 12.91 1.66 7.75
N ASP A 218 13.50 2.37 6.81
CA ASP A 218 14.67 3.18 7.04
C ASP A 218 14.29 4.65 7.00
N TYR A 219 14.84 5.43 7.93
CA TYR A 219 14.58 6.86 8.05
C TYR A 219 15.83 7.62 7.63
N ASP A 220 15.61 8.75 6.95
CA ASP A 220 16.68 9.65 6.57
C ASP A 220 17.37 10.22 7.83
N GLU A 221 18.66 10.52 7.72
CA GLU A 221 19.42 11.18 8.78
C GLU A 221 19.19 12.69 8.80
N GLU A 222 18.45 13.21 7.82
CA GLU A 222 18.13 14.62 7.67
C GLU A 222 16.61 14.90 7.66
N ILE A 223 16.22 15.97 8.36
CA ILE A 223 14.89 16.56 8.31
C ILE A 223 14.89 17.59 7.20
N THR A 224 13.94 17.44 6.27
CA THR A 224 13.82 18.32 5.11
C THR A 224 12.49 19.06 5.13
N SER A 225 12.56 20.35 4.80
CA SER A 225 11.42 21.21 4.48
C SER A 225 11.65 21.88 3.13
N THR A 226 10.72 22.72 2.69
CA THR A 226 10.88 23.52 1.45
C THR A 226 12.02 24.54 1.51
N LYS A 227 12.52 24.88 2.71
CA LYS A 227 13.53 25.94 2.91
C LYS A 227 14.79 25.47 3.63
N VAL A 228 14.67 24.45 4.47
CA VAL A 228 15.72 24.04 5.41
C VAL A 228 15.91 22.54 5.35
N LYS A 229 17.18 22.13 5.38
CA LYS A 229 17.62 20.77 5.63
C LYS A 229 18.50 20.78 6.87
N MET A 230 18.25 19.88 7.82
CA MET A 230 19.04 19.78 9.05
C MET A 230 19.22 18.32 9.48
N PRO A 231 20.34 17.95 10.12
CA PRO A 231 20.49 16.62 10.70
C PRO A 231 19.45 16.35 11.78
N VAL A 232 18.86 15.15 11.79
CA VAL A 232 17.86 14.71 12.78
C VAL A 232 18.43 14.75 14.20
N LYS A 233 19.75 14.56 14.35
CA LYS A 233 20.44 14.65 15.64
C LYS A 233 20.31 16.01 16.34
N MET A 234 20.03 17.08 15.60
CA MET A 234 19.85 18.42 16.20
C MET A 234 18.47 18.59 16.85
N LEU A 235 17.57 17.60 16.80
CA LEU A 235 16.25 17.67 17.43
C LEU A 235 16.29 17.82 18.95
N ASP A 236 17.37 17.42 19.61
CA ASP A 236 17.58 17.56 21.06
C ASP A 236 17.62 19.04 21.52
N GLN A 237 18.02 19.93 20.60
CA GLN A 237 18.09 21.38 20.78
C GLN A 237 16.72 22.08 20.72
N TYR A 238 15.67 21.39 20.27
CA TYR A 238 14.35 21.99 20.03
C TYR A 238 13.24 21.31 20.84
N GLU A 239 12.15 22.05 21.04
CA GLU A 239 10.86 21.45 21.38
C GLU A 239 10.15 21.07 20.07
N VAL A 240 9.77 19.80 19.96
CA VAL A 240 9.21 19.24 18.72
C VAL A 240 7.68 19.18 18.84
N LEU A 241 7.01 20.00 18.03
CA LEU A 241 5.59 19.82 17.76
C LEU A 241 5.41 18.80 16.62
N LEU A 242 5.15 17.55 16.96
CA LEU A 242 4.90 16.50 15.98
C LEU A 242 3.42 16.53 15.58
N ILE A 243 3.14 16.70 14.29
CA ILE A 243 1.79 16.70 13.73
C ILE A 243 1.65 15.51 12.80
N THR A 244 0.62 14.68 13.00
CA THR A 244 0.40 13.49 12.16
C THR A 244 -1.05 13.38 11.71
N GLY A 245 -1.27 13.18 10.41
CA GLY A 245 -2.55 12.82 9.80
C GLY A 245 -2.51 11.43 9.14
N ILE A 246 -1.99 10.43 9.86
CA ILE A 246 -1.80 9.05 9.36
C ILE A 246 -2.53 8.03 10.24
N ALA A 247 -2.90 6.88 9.67
CA ALA A 247 -3.61 5.80 10.38
C ALA A 247 -2.95 5.38 11.72
N ASN A 248 -1.63 5.17 11.73
CA ASN A 248 -0.89 4.77 12.93
C ASN A 248 0.45 5.52 13.06
N PRO A 249 0.55 6.53 13.95
CA PRO A 249 1.76 7.32 14.13
C PRO A 249 2.80 6.70 15.06
N PHE A 250 2.52 5.54 15.67
CA PHE A 250 3.37 4.98 16.73
C PHE A 250 4.84 4.79 16.31
N GLN A 251 5.09 4.28 15.10
CA GLN A 251 6.46 4.05 14.62
C GLN A 251 7.22 5.36 14.40
N LEU A 252 6.54 6.41 13.93
CA LEU A 252 7.16 7.72 13.75
C LEU A 252 7.49 8.37 15.09
N ILE A 253 6.57 8.30 16.06
CA ILE A 253 6.82 8.81 17.42
C ILE A 253 8.02 8.08 18.02
N LYS A 254 8.03 6.74 17.95
CA LYS A 254 9.14 5.91 18.45
C LYS A 254 10.47 6.28 17.79
N GLU A 255 10.48 6.63 16.51
CA GLU A 255 11.69 7.08 15.82
C GLU A 255 12.17 8.44 16.33
N VAL A 256 11.28 9.43 16.38
CA VAL A 256 11.62 10.80 16.83
C VAL A 256 12.08 10.80 18.29
N SER A 257 11.46 9.97 19.14
CA SER A 257 11.84 9.80 20.55
C SER A 257 13.25 9.25 20.78
N LYS A 258 13.93 8.73 19.74
CA LYS A 258 15.36 8.37 19.87
C LYS A 258 16.28 9.58 19.94
N TYR A 259 15.81 10.74 19.47
CA TYR A 259 16.62 11.95 19.32
C TYR A 259 16.24 13.05 20.30
N THR A 260 15.00 13.07 20.80
CA THR A 260 14.54 14.06 21.78
C THR A 260 13.34 13.57 22.57
N ASP A 261 13.29 13.92 23.86
CA ASP A 261 12.14 13.67 24.74
C ASP A 261 11.13 14.83 24.74
N LYS A 262 11.48 15.98 24.13
CA LYS A 262 10.67 17.21 24.13
C LYS A 262 9.61 17.20 23.02
N ILE A 263 8.76 16.17 22.99
CA ILE A 263 7.77 15.99 21.92
C ILE A 263 6.36 16.32 22.42
N LYS A 264 5.71 17.28 21.76
CA LYS A 264 4.27 17.51 21.85
C LYS A 264 3.60 16.95 20.60
N HIS A 265 2.77 15.91 20.75
CA HIS A 265 2.13 15.25 19.60
C HIS A 265 0.68 15.72 19.40
N LEU A 266 0.38 16.22 18.21
CA LEU A 266 -0.98 16.51 17.74
C LEU A 266 -1.40 15.47 16.70
N ARG A 267 -2.35 14.60 17.10
CA ARG A 267 -2.88 13.54 16.25
C ARG A 267 -4.17 13.96 15.56
N PHE A 268 -4.19 13.85 14.24
CA PHE A 268 -5.36 14.04 13.40
C PHE A 268 -5.79 12.72 12.75
N ARG A 269 -6.97 12.72 12.14
CA ARG A 269 -7.47 11.58 11.35
C ARG A 269 -6.58 11.32 10.14
N ASP A 270 -6.61 10.09 9.65
CA ASP A 270 -5.96 9.72 8.39
C ASP A 270 -6.50 10.61 7.24
N HIS A 271 -5.63 11.04 6.33
CA HIS A 271 -5.96 11.98 5.24
C HIS A 271 -6.57 13.31 5.72
N TYR A 272 -6.12 13.83 6.86
CA TYR A 272 -6.53 15.16 7.31
C TYR A 272 -5.96 16.25 6.38
N SER A 273 -6.82 17.10 5.84
CA SER A 273 -6.40 18.30 5.11
C SER A 273 -6.02 19.38 6.12
N PHE A 274 -4.71 19.65 6.23
CA PHE A 274 -4.17 20.80 6.94
C PHE A 274 -4.43 22.11 6.19
#